data_AF-A0A077KFH5-F1
#
_entry.id   AF-A0A077KFH5-F1
#
_cell.length_a   1.000
_cell.length_b   1.000
_cell.length_c   1.000
_cell.angle_alpha   90.00
_cell.angle_beta   90.00
_cell.angle_gamma   90.00
#
_symmetry.space_group_name_H-M   'P 1'
#
loop_
_entity.id
_entity.type
_entity.pdbx_description
1 polymer ?
#
loop_
_entity_poly.entity_id
_entity_poly.type
_entity_poly.pdbx_seq_one_letter_code
_entity_poly.pdbx_strand_id
1 'polypeptide(L)'
;MGKFKYGQPISLRLSNYLRDFTTKEDVANVSTKTGVSISTLNYVKRRANNVSEGNEVGILNLIDAAINNAEAKRKEALKCKKELTLILQS
;
A
#
# COMPACT_ATOMS: atom_id res chain seq x y z
N MET A 1 -16.64 1.32 0.84
CA MET A 1 -15.63 0.47 1.50
C MET A 1 -16.14 0.13 2.90
N GLY A 2 -16.22 -1.14 3.26
CA GLY A 2 -16.65 -1.52 4.62
C GLY A 2 -15.63 -1.02 5.64
N LYS A 3 -16.11 -0.41 6.73
CA LYS A 3 -15.26 0.01 7.87
C LYS A 3 -14.42 -1.18 8.35
N PHE A 4 -13.20 -0.94 8.80
CA PHE A 4 -12.38 -1.99 9.41
C PHE A 4 -13.13 -2.62 10.59
N LYS A 5 -12.94 -3.93 10.78
CA LYS A 5 -13.36 -4.59 12.01
C LYS A 5 -12.22 -4.52 13.00
N TYR A 6 -12.42 -3.77 14.08
CA TYR A 6 -11.44 -3.69 15.15
C TYR A 6 -11.25 -5.04 15.85
N GLY A 7 -10.05 -5.23 16.41
CA GLY A 7 -9.68 -6.49 17.06
C GLY A 7 -9.41 -7.64 16.07
N GLN A 8 -9.42 -7.38 14.76
CA GLN A 8 -9.07 -8.36 13.74
C GLN A 8 -7.95 -7.82 12.83
N PRO A 9 -7.11 -8.70 12.26
CA PRO A 9 -6.16 -8.28 11.23
C PRO A 9 -6.89 -7.80 9.98
N ILE A 10 -6.26 -6.91 9.22
CA ILE A 10 -6.73 -6.53 7.86
C ILE A 10 -6.90 -7.77 6.98
N SER A 11 -7.81 -7.75 6.00
CA SER A 11 -8.02 -8.91 5.10
C SER A 11 -6.72 -9.35 4.40
N LEU A 12 -6.60 -10.65 4.08
CA LEU A 12 -5.44 -11.19 3.36
C LEU A 12 -5.21 -10.46 2.03
N ARG A 13 -6.30 -10.15 1.32
CA ARG A 13 -6.25 -9.41 0.06
C ARG A 13 -5.66 -8.01 0.25
N LEU A 14 -6.09 -7.28 1.27
CA LEU A 14 -5.55 -5.96 1.58
C LEU A 14 -4.07 -6.04 2.00
N SER A 15 -3.70 -7.03 2.82
CA SER A 15 -2.31 -7.27 3.19
C SER A 15 -1.41 -7.46 1.97
N ASN A 16 -1.85 -8.26 0.99
CA ASN A 16 -1.11 -8.48 -0.25
C ASN A 16 -0.96 -7.16 -1.04
N TYR A 17 -2.04 -6.41 -1.25
CA TYR A 17 -1.95 -5.12 -1.97
C TYR A 17 -1.03 -4.13 -1.28
N LEU A 18 -1.11 -4.00 0.04
CA LEU A 18 -0.20 -3.11 0.75
C LEU A 18 1.26 -3.59 0.61
N ARG A 19 1.53 -4.90 0.65
CA ARG A 19 2.89 -5.43 0.47
C ARG A 19 3.43 -5.22 -0.94
N ASP A 20 2.58 -5.33 -1.95
CA ASP A 20 2.98 -5.26 -3.36
C ASP A 20 3.10 -3.82 -3.86
N PHE A 21 2.35 -2.88 -3.27
CA PHE A 21 2.25 -1.50 -3.74
C PHE A 21 2.66 -0.44 -2.71
N THR A 22 3.25 -0.81 -1.56
CA THR A 22 3.90 0.18 -0.67
C THR A 22 5.39 -0.10 -0.54
N THR A 23 6.18 0.96 -0.64
CA THR A 23 7.62 0.96 -0.45
C THR A 23 7.98 1.17 1.03
N LYS A 24 9.27 1.08 1.35
CA LYS A 24 9.77 1.44 2.70
C LYS A 24 9.61 2.94 2.98
N GLU A 25 9.75 3.77 1.95
CA GLU A 25 9.60 5.21 2.04
C GLU A 25 8.14 5.60 2.32
N ASP A 26 7.18 4.96 1.66
CA ASP A 26 5.75 5.18 1.96
C ASP A 26 5.44 4.91 3.44
N VAL A 27 5.97 3.82 4.00
CA VAL A 27 5.78 3.49 5.41
C VAL A 27 6.41 4.55 6.32
N ALA A 28 7.60 5.05 5.99
CA ALA A 28 8.25 6.12 6.75
C ALA A 28 7.45 7.42 6.69
N ASN A 29 7.00 7.82 5.50
CA ASN A 29 6.20 9.01 5.28
C ASN A 29 4.85 8.95 6.02
N VAL A 30 4.17 7.80 5.96
CA VAL A 30 2.93 7.58 6.71
C VAL A 30 3.18 7.63 8.21
N SER A 31 4.29 7.07 8.70
CA SER A 31 4.64 7.13 10.12
C SER A 31 4.81 8.58 10.59
N THR A 32 5.58 9.38 9.85
CA THR A 32 5.75 10.81 10.13
C THR A 32 4.43 11.58 10.10
N LYS A 33 3.57 11.28 9.12
CA LYS A 33 2.28 11.98 8.93
C LYS A 33 1.23 11.64 9.99
N THR A 34 1.22 10.40 10.47
CA THR A 34 0.13 9.88 11.31
C THR A 34 0.50 9.64 12.76
N GLY A 35 1.80 9.66 13.09
CA GLY A 35 2.31 9.29 14.42
C GLY A 35 2.29 7.78 14.70
N VAL A 36 1.73 6.96 13.80
CA VAL A 36 1.76 5.50 13.93
C VAL A 36 3.18 5.01 13.66
N SER A 37 3.76 4.20 14.55
CA SER A 37 5.15 3.75 14.39
C SER A 37 5.34 2.90 13.13
N ILE A 38 6.53 3.01 12.52
CA ILE A 38 6.96 2.17 11.37
C ILE A 38 6.76 0.68 11.68
N SER A 39 7.06 0.24 12.90
CA SER A 39 6.88 -1.15 13.33
C SER A 39 5.41 -1.55 13.33
N THR A 40 4.54 -0.71 13.91
CA THR A 40 3.08 -0.93 13.93
C THR A 40 2.52 -1.02 12.51
N LEU A 41 2.90 -0.09 11.63
CA LEU A 41 2.47 -0.08 10.22
C LEU A 41 2.90 -1.38 9.51
N ASN A 42 4.14 -1.81 9.72
CA ASN A 42 4.66 -3.05 9.14
C ASN A 42 3.97 -4.31 9.70
N TYR A 43 3.66 -4.33 11.00
CA TYR A 43 2.96 -5.46 11.60
C TYR A 43 1.53 -5.56 11.11
N VAL A 44 0.79 -4.45 11.02
CA VAL A 44 -0.56 -4.46 10.44
C VAL A 44 -0.51 -4.88 8.97
N LYS A 45 0.42 -4.32 8.17
CA LYS A 45 0.61 -4.70 6.77
C LYS A 45 0.82 -6.21 6.59
N ARG A 46 1.54 -6.85 7.52
CA ARG A 46 1.83 -8.30 7.53
C ARG A 46 0.80 -9.13 8.29
N ARG A 47 -0.31 -8.54 8.74
CA ARG A 47 -1.33 -9.20 9.59
C ARG A 47 -0.77 -9.78 10.90
N ALA A 48 0.36 -9.26 11.37
CA ALA A 48 0.97 -9.58 12.66
C ALA A 48 0.43 -8.68 13.80
N ASN A 49 -0.46 -7.74 13.49
CA ASN A 49 -1.18 -6.92 14.46
C ASN A 49 -2.62 -6.68 13.98
N ASN A 50 -3.51 -6.44 14.94
CA ASN A 50 -4.93 -6.17 14.70
C ASN A 50 -5.16 -4.71 14.36
N VAL A 51 -6.26 -4.43 13.65
CA VAL A 51 -6.74 -3.06 13.47
C VAL A 51 -7.29 -2.53 14.78
N SER A 52 -6.93 -1.30 15.12
CA SER A 52 -7.42 -0.54 16.27
C SER A 52 -7.57 0.93 15.89
N GLU A 53 -8.28 1.69 16.72
CA GLU A 53 -8.43 3.14 16.53
C GLU A 53 -7.07 3.85 16.40
N GLY A 54 -6.08 3.45 17.21
CA GLY A 54 -4.76 4.06 17.22
C GLY A 54 -3.90 3.76 15.98
N ASN A 55 -4.28 2.79 15.14
CA ASN A 55 -3.54 2.49 13.90
C ASN A 55 -4.36 2.64 12.62
N GLU A 56 -5.68 2.82 12.72
CA GLU A 56 -6.59 2.94 11.56
C GLU A 56 -6.14 4.03 10.59
N VAL A 57 -5.83 5.24 11.10
CA VAL A 57 -5.39 6.37 10.28
C VAL A 57 -4.12 6.03 9.49
N GLY A 58 -3.20 5.27 10.08
CA GLY A 58 -1.98 4.80 9.42
C GLY A 58 -2.29 3.81 8.29
N ILE A 59 -3.22 2.89 8.51
CA ILE A 59 -3.65 1.91 7.50
C ILE A 59 -4.32 2.62 6.32
N LEU A 60 -5.20 3.60 6.58
CA LEU A 60 -5.87 4.37 5.52
C LEU A 60 -4.87 5.14 4.66
N ASN A 61 -3.86 5.76 5.28
CA ASN A 61 -2.81 6.46 4.53
C ASN A 61 -1.91 5.49 3.74
N LEU A 62 -1.66 4.28 4.25
CA LEU A 62 -0.97 3.23 3.47
C LEU A 62 -1.80 2.76 2.26
N ILE A 63 -3.12 2.70 2.40
CA ILE A 63 -4.02 2.38 1.27
C ILE A 63 -3.92 3.44 0.19
N ASP A 64 -3.94 4.72 0.59
CA ASP A 64 -3.80 5.84 -0.35
C ASP A 64 -2.45 5.79 -1.09
N ALA A 65 -1.34 5.58 -0.37
CA ALA A 65 -0.04 5.38 -0.98
C ALA A 65 -0.01 4.17 -1.94
N ALA A 66 -0.63 3.05 -1.55
CA ALA A 66 -0.72 1.86 -2.40
C ALA A 66 -1.49 2.12 -3.70
N ILE A 67 -2.57 2.91 -3.65
CA ILE A 67 -3.35 3.29 -4.84
C ILE A 67 -2.48 4.13 -5.78
N ASN A 68 -1.77 5.14 -5.25
CA ASN A 68 -0.91 6.01 -6.04
C ASN A 68 0.22 5.23 -6.73
N ASN A 69 0.87 4.32 -6.00
CA ASN A 69 1.93 3.47 -6.55
C ASN A 69 1.40 2.47 -7.58
N ALA A 70 0.21 1.91 -7.37
CA ALA A 70 -0.43 1.02 -8.33
C ALA A 70 -0.71 1.75 -9.66
N GLU A 71 -1.21 2.99 -9.60
CA GLU A 71 -1.44 3.80 -10.80
C GLU A 71 -0.14 4.20 -11.49
N ALA A 72 0.91 4.55 -10.73
CA ALA A 72 2.24 4.81 -11.28
C ALA A 72 2.78 3.59 -12.04
N LYS A 73 2.71 2.40 -11.43
CA LYS A 73 3.12 1.13 -12.05
C LYS A 73 2.28 0.80 -13.29
N ARG A 74 0.98 1.10 -13.28
CA ARG A 74 0.11 0.94 -14.46
C ARG A 74 0.57 1.84 -15.61
N LYS A 75 0.85 3.10 -15.35
CA LYS A 75 1.34 4.06 -16.35
C LYS A 75 2.68 3.63 -16.95
N GLU A 76 3.60 3.15 -16.11
CA GLU A 76 4.88 2.60 -16.54
C GLU A 76 4.71 1.37 -17.44
N ALA A 77 3.84 0.43 -17.07
CA ALA A 77 3.55 -0.75 -17.88
C ALA A 77 2.96 -0.38 -19.26
N LEU A 78 2.07 0.62 -19.33
CA LEU A 78 1.53 1.12 -20.59
C LEU A 78 2.61 1.75 -21.47
N LYS A 79 3.51 2.54 -20.87
CA LYS A 79 4.64 3.15 -21.57
C LYS A 79 5.59 2.08 -22.12
N CYS A 80 5.97 1.11 -21.30
CA CYS A 80 6.81 -0.02 -21.69
C CYS A 80 6.22 -0.80 -22.87
N LYS A 81 4.93 -1.17 -22.81
CA LYS A 81 4.24 -1.84 -23.92
C LYS A 81 4.34 -1.04 -25.22
N LYS A 82 4.11 0.28 -25.14
CA LYS A 82 4.18 1.17 -26.32
C LYS A 82 5.59 1.18 -26.92
N GLU A 83 6.61 1.37 -26.10
CA GLU A 83 8.02 1.42 -26.54
C GLU A 83 8.47 0.09 -27.17
N LEU A 84 8.18 -1.04 -26.53
CA LEU A 84 8.52 -2.36 -27.07
C LEU A 84 7.78 -2.67 -28.38
N THR A 85 6.53 -2.22 -28.52
CA THR A 85 5.78 -2.41 -29.78
C THR A 85 6.42 -1.62 -30.92
N LEU A 86 6.92 -0.40 -30.66
CA LEU A 86 7.61 0.39 -31.68
C LEU A 86 8.92 -0.28 -32.13
N ILE A 87 9.67 -0.88 -31.21
CA ILE A 87 10.91 -1.62 -31.51
C ILE A 87 10.62 -2.85 -32.39
N LEU A 88 9.50 -3.53 -32.20
CA LEU A 88 9.12 -4.67 -33.05
C LEU A 88 8.69 -4.27 -34.47
N GLN A 89 8.31 -3.00 -34.67
CA GLN A 89 7.84 -2.47 -35.95
C GLN A 89 8.93 -1.74 -36.75
N SER A 90 10.09 -1.48 -36.14
CA SER A 90 11.29 -0.94 -36.79
C SER A 90 12.15 -2.05 -37.38
#